data_AF-A0A958BFT9-F1
#
_entry.id   AF-A0A958BFT9-F1
#
_cell.length_a   1.000
_cell.length_b   1.000
_cell.length_c   1.000
_cell.angle_alpha   90.00
_cell.angle_beta   90.00
_cell.angle_gamma   90.00
#
_symmetry.space_group_name_H-M   'P 1'
#
loop_
_entity.id
_entity.type
_entity.pdbx_description
1 polymer ?
#
loop_
_entity_poly.entity_id
_entity_poly.type
_entity_poly.pdbx_seq_one_letter_code
_entity_poly.pdbx_strand_id
1 'polypeptide(L)'
;MPAPFNINGWEFVVLAVLFLVLFGPERLPEIAVQAGRLIREIRQAAEAATTELTRELKAAAEEHGDAAADVREFGESARRILQSGSKTVNEGLKHQLRGLSEEIGSIGTAIDAPLAPEAPPAEAASDAGPESAAAERTGDATDDPSAQAVESPVEEGEA
;
A
#
# COMPACT_ATOMS: atom_id res chain seq x y z
N MET A 1 -7.65 19.09 22.14
CA MET A 1 -7.44 18.54 20.79
C MET A 1 -7.48 17.03 20.90
N PRO A 2 -8.39 16.31 20.23
CA PRO A 2 -8.42 14.85 20.27
C PRO A 2 -7.16 14.27 19.60
N ALA A 3 -6.58 13.23 20.21
CA ALA A 3 -5.35 12.60 19.73
C ALA A 3 -5.63 11.65 18.54
N PRO A 4 -4.79 11.64 17.49
CA PRO A 4 -5.01 10.91 16.24
C PRO A 4 -4.58 9.43 16.35
N PHE A 5 -5.17 8.67 17.28
CA PHE A 5 -4.81 7.25 17.46
C PHE A 5 -5.92 6.26 17.09
N ASN A 6 -6.89 6.70 16.28
CA ASN A 6 -7.84 5.80 15.63
C ASN A 6 -7.37 5.54 14.19
N ILE A 7 -6.30 4.76 14.02
CA ILE A 7 -5.75 4.47 12.69
C ILE A 7 -6.73 3.58 11.91
N ASN A 8 -7.31 4.12 10.84
CA ASN A 8 -8.20 3.38 9.96
C ASN A 8 -7.44 2.89 8.72
N GLY A 9 -8.02 1.95 7.96
CA GLY A 9 -7.39 1.41 6.74
C GLY A 9 -6.99 2.49 5.72
N TRP A 10 -7.77 3.57 5.62
CA TRP A 10 -7.46 4.70 4.74
C TRP A 10 -6.28 5.55 5.23
N GLU A 11 -6.11 5.74 6.54
CA GLU A 11 -4.94 6.43 7.10
C GLU A 11 -3.64 5.67 6.83
N PHE A 12 -3.70 4.33 6.79
CA PHE A 12 -2.57 3.51 6.36
C PHE A 12 -2.19 3.77 4.90
N VAL A 13 -3.16 3.98 4.01
CA VAL A 13 -2.89 4.34 2.60
C VAL A 13 -2.25 5.73 2.53
N VAL A 14 -2.78 6.70 3.29
CA VAL A 14 -2.19 8.06 3.36
C VAL A 14 -0.77 8.02 3.89
N LEU A 15 -0.50 7.24 4.95
CA LEU A 15 0.83 7.04 5.50
C LEU A 15 1.76 6.34 4.50
N ALA A 16 1.28 5.34 3.77
CA ALA A 16 2.05 4.64 2.76
C ALA A 16 2.46 5.59 1.62
N VAL A 17 1.55 6.44 1.14
CA VAL A 17 1.84 7.47 0.13
C VAL A 17 2.86 8.48 0.68
N LEU A 18 2.68 8.96 1.92
CA LEU A 18 3.62 9.89 2.54
C LEU A 18 5.02 9.29 2.67
N PHE A 19 5.11 8.02 3.09
CA PHE A 19 6.36 7.27 3.13
C PHE A 19 6.99 7.11 1.74
N LEU A 20 6.17 6.84 0.72
CA LEU A 20 6.60 6.75 -0.68
C LEU A 20 7.22 8.05 -1.18
N VAL A 21 6.64 9.19 -0.81
CA VAL A 21 7.15 10.52 -1.21
C VAL A 21 8.43 10.87 -0.46
N LEU A 22 8.50 10.54 0.84
CA LEU A 22 9.64 10.93 1.69
C LEU A 22 10.88 10.06 1.45
N PHE A 23 10.70 8.75 1.28
CA PHE A 23 11.80 7.79 1.10
C PHE A 23 11.97 7.32 -0.35
N GLY A 24 10.96 7.50 -1.19
CA GLY A 24 10.92 7.01 -2.56
C GLY A 24 10.26 5.63 -2.70
N PRO A 25 9.55 5.35 -3.81
CA PRO A 25 8.90 4.06 -4.06
C PRO A 25 9.87 2.90 -4.23
N GLU A 26 11.12 3.17 -4.60
CA GLU A 26 12.14 2.12 -4.81
C GLU A 26 12.77 1.63 -3.51
N ARG A 27 12.85 2.47 -2.46
CA ARG A 27 13.57 2.11 -1.22
C ARG A 27 12.75 1.27 -0.24
N LEU A 28 11.45 1.49 -0.17
CA LEU A 28 10.55 0.70 0.68
C LEU A 28 10.53 -0.80 0.35
N PRO A 29 10.35 -1.23 -0.93
CA PRO A 29 10.37 -2.64 -1.26
C PRO A 29 11.74 -3.26 -0.99
N GLU A 30 12.82 -2.52 -1.20
CA GLU A 30 14.18 -2.97 -0.90
C GLU A 30 14.37 -3.29 0.59
N ILE A 31 13.94 -2.38 1.49
CA ILE A 31 13.99 -2.58 2.94
C ILE A 31 13.06 -3.72 3.36
N ALA A 32 11.87 -3.85 2.76
CA ALA A 32 10.93 -4.92 3.05
C ALA A 32 11.51 -6.30 2.73
N VAL A 33 12.26 -6.42 1.62
CA VAL A 33 12.96 -7.67 1.26
C VAL A 33 14.03 -8.00 2.29
N GLN A 34 14.80 -7.02 2.76
CA GLN A 34 15.82 -7.23 3.79
C GLN A 34 15.20 -7.68 5.13
N ALA A 35 14.14 -7.01 5.57
CA ALA A 35 13.38 -7.41 6.74
C ALA A 35 12.76 -8.81 6.59
N GLY A 36 12.22 -9.14 5.41
CA GLY A 36 11.68 -10.46 5.12
C GLY A 36 12.72 -11.58 5.20
N ARG A 37 13.94 -11.32 4.74
CA ARG A 37 15.08 -12.24 4.89
C ARG A 37 15.44 -12.45 6.36
N LEU A 38 15.54 -11.38 7.14
CA LEU A 38 15.80 -11.45 8.58
C LEU A 38 14.71 -12.23 9.33
N ILE A 39 13.44 -11.97 9.05
CA ILE A 39 12.31 -12.69 9.66
C ILE A 39 12.39 -14.19 9.32
N ARG A 40 12.75 -14.53 8.08
CA ARG A 40 12.93 -15.92 7.66
C ARG A 40 14.09 -16.60 8.38
N GLU A 41 15.20 -15.89 8.60
CA GLU A 41 16.33 -16.38 9.39
C GLU A 41 15.94 -16.60 10.84
N ILE A 42 15.26 -15.63 11.47
CA ILE A 42 14.73 -15.76 12.84
C ILE A 42 13.80 -16.97 12.93
N ARG A 43 12.90 -17.16 11.96
CA ARG A 43 11.99 -18.29 11.94
C ARG A 43 12.74 -19.62 11.86
N GLN A 44 13.74 -19.73 10.99
CA GLN A 44 14.56 -20.95 10.87
C GLN A 44 15.35 -21.24 12.15
N ALA A 45 15.94 -20.20 12.75
CA ALA A 45 16.66 -20.31 14.01
C ALA A 45 15.73 -20.74 15.17
N ALA A 46 14.52 -20.16 15.22
CA ALA A 46 13.50 -20.53 16.20
C ALA A 46 13.01 -21.98 16.01
N GLU A 47 12.80 -22.43 14.77
CA GLU A 47 12.42 -23.82 14.46
C GLU A 47 13.53 -24.80 14.86
N ALA A 48 14.81 -24.48 14.61
CA ALA A 48 15.96 -25.28 15.02
C ALA A 48 16.07 -25.37 16.55
N ALA A 49 16.04 -24.22 17.25
CA ALA A 49 16.09 -24.18 18.72
C ALA A 49 14.90 -24.91 19.36
N THR A 50 13.69 -24.77 18.80
CA THR A 50 12.50 -25.50 19.26
C THR A 50 12.65 -27.01 19.06
N THR A 51 13.28 -27.43 17.96
CA THR A 51 13.50 -28.85 17.66
C THR A 51 14.48 -29.48 18.65
N GLU A 52 15.59 -28.80 18.93
CA GLU A 52 16.56 -29.26 19.95
C GLU A 52 15.93 -29.27 21.34
N LEU A 53 15.27 -28.17 21.72
CA LEU A 53 14.59 -28.07 23.01
C LEU A 53 13.51 -29.13 23.16
N THR A 54 12.69 -29.40 22.14
CA THR A 54 11.67 -30.47 22.19
C THR A 54 12.31 -31.85 22.37
N ARG A 55 13.49 -32.09 21.79
CA ARG A 55 14.21 -33.35 21.91
C ARG A 55 14.78 -33.54 23.32
N GLU A 56 15.41 -32.50 23.87
CA GLU A 56 15.93 -32.48 25.23
C GLU A 56 14.80 -32.58 26.26
N LEU A 57 13.73 -31.81 26.08
CA LEU A 57 12.55 -31.84 26.93
C LEU A 57 11.84 -33.18 26.88
N LYS A 58 11.81 -33.87 25.73
CA LYS A 58 11.24 -35.21 25.66
C LYS A 58 12.06 -36.20 26.50
N ALA A 59 13.38 -36.13 26.43
CA ALA A 59 14.25 -36.94 27.27
C ALA A 59 14.07 -36.59 28.76
N ALA A 60 14.03 -35.29 29.09
CA ALA A 60 13.82 -34.80 30.45
C ALA A 60 12.42 -35.10 30.97
N ALA A 61 11.38 -35.15 30.13
CA ALA A 61 10.02 -35.51 30.51
C ALA A 61 9.85 -37.00 30.82
N GLU A 62 10.60 -37.86 30.12
CA GLU A 62 10.67 -39.29 30.41
C GLU A 62 11.38 -39.55 31.75
N GLU A 63 12.31 -38.67 32.15
CA GLU A 63 13.06 -38.75 33.41
C GLU A 63 12.37 -38.02 34.58
N HIS A 64 11.78 -36.85 34.32
CA HIS A 64 11.20 -35.89 35.27
C HIS A 64 9.93 -35.25 34.67
N GLY A 65 8.76 -35.77 35.05
CA GLY A 65 7.46 -35.37 34.49
C GLY A 65 7.09 -33.89 34.67
N ASP A 66 7.70 -33.18 35.61
CA ASP A 66 7.42 -31.76 35.88
C ASP A 66 7.85 -30.84 34.73
N ALA A 67 8.96 -31.14 34.04
CA ALA A 67 9.44 -30.36 32.90
C ALA A 67 8.46 -30.41 31.70
N ALA A 68 7.70 -31.50 31.56
CA ALA A 68 6.68 -31.63 30.52
C ALA A 68 5.46 -30.74 30.80
N ALA A 69 5.13 -30.55 32.07
CA ALA A 69 3.98 -29.76 32.49
C ALA A 69 4.18 -28.27 32.16
N ASP A 70 5.33 -27.71 32.51
CA ASP A 70 5.68 -26.30 32.27
C ASP A 70 5.67 -25.94 30.77
N VAL A 71 6.18 -26.84 29.93
CA VAL A 71 6.24 -26.63 28.47
C VAL A 71 4.85 -26.66 27.85
N ARG A 72 3.98 -27.57 28.34
CA ARG A 72 2.60 -27.65 27.88
C ARG A 72 1.81 -26.40 28.27
N GLU A 73 2.02 -25.89 29.48
CA GLU A 73 1.43 -24.64 29.94
C GLU A 73 1.87 -23.44 29.09
N PHE A 74 3.17 -23.36 28.77
CA PHE A 74 3.70 -22.33 27.87
C PHE A 74 3.11 -22.44 26.46
N GLY A 75 3.05 -23.66 25.90
CA GLY A 75 2.46 -23.92 24.59
C GLY A 75 0.99 -23.54 24.50
N GLU A 76 0.20 -23.82 25.54
CA GLU A 76 -1.20 -23.39 25.63
C GLU A 76 -1.35 -21.87 25.73
N SER A 77 -0.44 -21.20 26.46
CA SER A 77 -0.40 -19.75 26.59
C SER A 77 -0.04 -19.06 25.27
N ALA A 78 1.01 -19.54 24.59
CA ALA A 78 1.36 -19.08 23.25
C ALA A 78 0.20 -19.30 22.27
N ARG A 79 -0.41 -20.49 22.28
CA ARG A 79 -1.56 -20.80 21.43
C ARG A 79 -2.74 -19.86 21.69
N ARG A 80 -3.04 -19.50 22.94
CA ARG A 80 -4.07 -18.49 23.27
C ARG A 80 -3.75 -17.14 22.66
N ILE A 81 -2.50 -16.66 22.79
CA ILE A 81 -2.08 -15.34 22.28
C ILE A 81 -2.16 -15.31 20.75
N LEU A 82 -1.66 -16.35 20.07
CA LEU A 82 -1.76 -16.44 18.61
C LEU A 82 -3.22 -16.53 18.15
N GLN A 83 -4.04 -17.33 18.84
CA GLN A 83 -5.44 -17.51 18.47
C GLN A 83 -6.29 -16.27 18.74
N SER A 84 -6.00 -15.51 19.81
CA SER A 84 -6.67 -14.24 20.09
C SER A 84 -6.25 -13.17 19.08
N GLY A 85 -4.95 -13.02 18.82
CA GLY A 85 -4.45 -12.06 17.84
C GLY A 85 -4.98 -12.32 16.43
N SER A 86 -5.00 -13.59 16.00
CA SER A 86 -5.52 -13.95 14.68
C SER A 86 -7.02 -13.66 14.54
N LYS A 87 -7.82 -13.92 15.57
CA LYS A 87 -9.25 -13.59 15.57
C LYS A 87 -9.48 -12.09 15.52
N THR A 88 -8.76 -11.31 16.33
CA THR A 88 -8.85 -9.84 16.33
C THR A 88 -8.51 -9.24 14.97
N VAL A 89 -7.46 -9.74 14.31
CA VAL A 89 -7.08 -9.28 12.97
C VAL A 89 -8.12 -9.69 11.92
N ASN A 90 -8.62 -10.93 11.96
CA ASN A 90 -9.61 -11.42 10.99
C ASN A 90 -10.96 -10.69 11.14
N GLU A 91 -11.40 -10.43 12.37
CA GLU A 91 -12.61 -9.65 12.64
C GLU A 91 -12.42 -8.19 12.22
N GLY A 92 -11.31 -7.54 12.59
CA GLY A 92 -11.00 -6.18 12.16
C GLY A 92 -10.96 -6.03 10.64
N LEU A 93 -10.35 -7.00 9.94
CA LEU A 93 -10.28 -7.01 8.49
C LEU A 93 -11.65 -7.25 7.83
N LYS A 94 -12.47 -8.18 8.34
CA LYS A 94 -13.83 -8.41 7.84
C LYS A 94 -14.75 -7.20 8.02
N HIS A 95 -14.58 -6.47 9.12
CA HIS A 95 -15.33 -5.23 9.36
C HIS A 95 -14.92 -4.11 8.40
N GLN A 96 -13.64 -4.01 8.04
CA GLN A 96 -13.15 -3.05 7.04
C GLN A 96 -13.54 -3.44 5.61
N LEU A 97 -13.48 -4.72 5.26
CA LEU A 97 -13.86 -5.23 3.93
C LEU A 97 -15.34 -4.99 3.61
N ARG A 98 -16.23 -5.05 4.61
CA ARG A 98 -17.65 -4.75 4.42
C ARG A 98 -17.89 -3.28 4.07
N GLY A 99 -17.25 -2.36 4.81
CA GLY A 99 -17.35 -0.92 4.52
C GLY A 99 -16.73 -0.56 3.17
N LEU A 100 -15.58 -1.14 2.84
CA LEU A 100 -14.90 -0.91 1.57
C LEU A 100 -15.69 -1.47 0.38
N SER A 101 -16.32 -2.65 0.53
CA SER A 101 -17.18 -3.22 -0.52
C SER A 101 -18.40 -2.36 -0.82
N GLU A 102 -18.92 -1.66 0.19
CA GLU A 102 -20.10 -0.79 0.06
C GLU A 102 -19.71 0.54 -0.60
N GLU A 103 -18.55 1.09 -0.26
CA GLU A 103 -17.97 2.28 -0.87
C GLU A 103 -17.52 2.03 -2.33
N ILE A 104 -16.90 0.88 -2.61
CA ILE A 104 -16.56 0.46 -3.99
C ILE A 104 -17.83 0.20 -4.81
N GLY A 105 -18.88 -0.38 -4.23
CA GLY A 105 -20.18 -0.55 -4.92
C GLY A 105 -20.84 0.78 -5.27
N SER A 106 -20.70 1.78 -4.40
CA SER A 106 -21.14 3.16 -4.65
C SER A 106 -20.34 3.83 -5.77
N ILE A 107 -19.02 3.65 -5.81
CA ILE A 107 -18.16 4.18 -6.88
C ILE A 107 -18.42 3.44 -8.20
N GLY A 108 -18.63 2.13 -8.17
CA GLY A 108 -18.97 1.32 -9.35
C GLY A 108 -20.29 1.76 -9.98
N THR A 109 -21.27 2.16 -9.18
CA THR A 109 -22.54 2.75 -9.67
C THR A 109 -22.33 4.14 -10.26
N ALA A 110 -21.37 4.91 -9.77
CA ALA A 110 -21.02 6.23 -10.32
C ALA A 110 -20.18 6.14 -11.62
N ILE A 111 -19.42 5.07 -11.81
CA ILE A 111 -18.65 4.79 -13.04
C ILE A 111 -19.53 4.13 -14.12
N ASP A 112 -20.51 3.29 -13.72
CA ASP A 112 -21.53 2.72 -14.61
C ASP A 112 -22.68 3.70 -14.90
N ALA A 113 -22.64 4.93 -14.36
CA ALA A 113 -23.50 5.99 -14.84
C ALA A 113 -23.25 6.13 -16.35
N PRO A 114 -24.23 5.81 -17.21
CA PRO A 114 -24.01 5.86 -18.63
C PRO A 114 -23.55 7.28 -18.96
N LEU A 115 -22.35 7.38 -19.57
CA LEU A 115 -22.02 8.56 -20.34
C LEU A 115 -23.16 8.71 -21.34
N ALA A 116 -24.08 9.63 -21.06
CA ALA A 116 -24.93 10.17 -22.10
C ALA A 116 -23.96 10.76 -23.12
N PRO A 117 -23.86 10.19 -24.33
CA PRO A 117 -22.92 10.69 -25.32
C PRO A 117 -23.41 12.09 -25.74
N GLU A 118 -22.50 13.07 -25.71
CA GLU A 118 -22.64 14.20 -26.61
C GLU A 118 -22.75 13.67 -28.04
N ALA A 119 -23.78 14.10 -28.77
CA ALA A 119 -23.70 14.19 -30.22
C ALA A 119 -24.64 15.32 -30.69
N PRO A 120 -24.11 16.34 -31.40
CA PRO A 120 -24.93 17.36 -32.04
C PRO A 120 -25.56 16.79 -33.32
N PRO A 121 -26.71 17.34 -33.75
CA PRO A 121 -26.89 17.60 -35.17
C PRO A 121 -27.30 19.07 -35.40
N ALA A 122 -26.59 19.69 -36.32
CA ALA A 122 -27.01 20.92 -36.99
C ALA A 122 -28.30 20.67 -37.79
N GLU A 123 -29.26 21.61 -37.68
CA GLU A 123 -30.36 21.99 -38.60
C GLU A 123 -31.47 22.64 -37.74
N ALA A 124 -32.08 23.79 -38.02
CA ALA A 124 -31.99 24.77 -39.08
C ALA A 124 -32.63 26.09 -38.59
N ALA A 125 -32.08 27.20 -39.09
CA ALA A 125 -32.58 28.58 -39.22
C ALA A 125 -33.96 29.01 -38.65
N SER A 126 -33.92 30.12 -37.89
CA SER A 126 -34.78 31.32 -37.97
C SER A 126 -34.35 32.19 -36.79
N ASP A 127 -34.06 33.48 -36.81
CA ASP A 127 -34.00 34.56 -37.79
C ASP A 127 -33.28 35.73 -37.04
N ALA A 128 -32.92 36.80 -37.72
CA ALA A 128 -32.31 38.05 -37.22
C ALA A 128 -30.78 38.08 -37.11
N GLY A 129 -30.12 38.22 -38.26
CA GLY A 129 -29.06 39.23 -38.39
C GLY A 129 -29.69 40.61 -38.67
N PRO A 130 -28.91 41.69 -38.91
CA PRO A 130 -27.45 41.75 -39.04
C PRO A 130 -26.84 42.84 -38.10
N GLU A 131 -25.51 42.89 -37.97
CA GLU A 131 -24.63 43.96 -38.48
C GLU A 131 -23.73 44.33 -37.27
N SER A 132 -22.44 44.65 -37.32
CA SER A 132 -21.57 45.16 -38.36
C SER A 132 -20.14 45.17 -37.80
N ALA A 133 -19.16 45.13 -38.72
CA ALA A 133 -17.80 45.69 -38.60
C ALA A 133 -16.84 45.07 -37.55
N ALA A 134 -15.79 44.35 -37.96
CA ALA A 134 -14.54 44.82 -38.57
C ALA A 134 -13.48 45.30 -37.55
N ALA A 135 -12.23 45.06 -37.95
CA ALA A 135 -10.96 45.54 -37.38
C ALA A 135 -10.34 44.68 -36.25
N GLU A 136 -9.04 44.39 -36.21
CA GLU A 136 -7.90 44.70 -37.08
C GLU A 136 -6.70 43.87 -36.60
N ARG A 137 -5.87 43.42 -37.54
CA ARG A 137 -4.39 43.46 -37.57
C ARG A 137 -3.58 43.05 -36.33
N THR A 138 -2.87 41.92 -36.41
CA THR A 138 -1.43 41.76 -36.77
C THR A 138 -0.42 42.15 -35.67
N GLY A 139 0.51 41.23 -35.41
CA GLY A 139 1.76 41.42 -34.69
C GLY A 139 2.21 40.04 -34.20
N ASP A 140 2.93 39.24 -35.00
CA ASP A 140 4.34 39.36 -35.41
C ASP A 140 5.34 39.11 -34.27
N ALA A 141 6.47 38.49 -34.65
CA ALA A 141 7.60 37.97 -33.89
C ALA A 141 7.47 36.46 -33.52
N THR A 142 7.86 35.54 -34.40
CA THR A 142 9.25 35.19 -34.83
C THR A 142 10.00 34.54 -33.67
N ASP A 143 10.09 33.20 -33.64
CA ASP A 143 11.19 32.40 -34.20
C ASP A 143 12.40 32.42 -33.25
N ASP A 144 12.72 31.28 -32.63
CA ASP A 144 13.83 30.44 -33.10
C ASP A 144 14.00 29.20 -32.17
N PRO A 145 14.42 28.04 -32.72
CA PRO A 145 14.39 26.74 -32.09
C PRO A 145 15.79 26.25 -31.65
N SER A 146 15.90 24.95 -31.33
CA SER A 146 17.17 24.19 -31.12
C SER A 146 17.77 24.35 -29.72
N ALA A 147 18.40 23.37 -29.05
CA ALA A 147 18.74 21.96 -29.27
C ALA A 147 19.18 21.43 -27.88
N GLN A 148 18.65 20.29 -27.42
CA GLN A 148 19.29 18.96 -27.36
C GLN A 148 20.60 18.80 -26.57
N ALA A 149 20.54 17.80 -25.66
CA ALA A 149 21.55 16.78 -25.33
C ALA A 149 22.88 17.29 -24.72
N VAL A 150 23.62 16.59 -23.86
CA VAL A 150 24.08 15.19 -23.77
C VAL A 150 24.73 15.05 -22.37
N GLU A 151 24.49 13.97 -21.62
CA GLU A 151 25.43 12.85 -21.39
C GLU A 151 26.59 13.12 -20.38
N SER A 152 26.53 12.39 -19.24
CA SER A 152 27.55 11.67 -18.40
C SER A 152 29.06 11.99 -18.54
N PRO A 153 30.00 11.58 -17.63
CA PRO A 153 29.93 10.42 -16.70
C PRO A 153 30.69 10.51 -15.34
N VAL A 154 30.48 9.45 -14.53
CA VAL A 154 31.39 8.67 -13.65
C VAL A 154 32.76 9.26 -13.25
N GLU A 155 33.07 9.23 -11.94
CA GLU A 155 34.40 8.86 -11.43
C GLU A 155 34.33 8.22 -10.02
N GLU A 156 34.79 6.98 -9.91
CA GLU A 156 35.22 6.27 -8.69
C GLU A 156 36.65 6.68 -8.34
N GLY A 157 37.08 6.58 -7.06
CA GLY A 157 38.52 6.59 -6.77
C GLY A 157 38.92 6.82 -5.31
N GLU A 158 39.32 5.74 -4.67
CA GLU A 158 39.90 5.58 -3.33
C GLU A 158 41.38 6.04 -3.25
N ALA A 159 41.78 6.65 -2.12
CA ALA A 159 43.09 6.51 -1.44
C ALA A 159 43.12 7.31 -0.12
#